data_AF-A0ABD3WBK6-F1
#
_entry.id   AF-A0ABD3WBK6-F1
#
_cell.length_a   1.000
_cell.length_b   1.000
_cell.length_c   1.000
_cell.angle_alpha   90.00
_cell.angle_beta   90.00
_cell.angle_gamma   90.00
#
_symmetry.space_group_name_H-M   'P 1'
#
loop_
_entity.id
_entity.type
_entity.pdbx_description
1 polymer ?
#
loop_
_entity_poly.entity_id
_entity_poly.type
_entity_poly.pdbx_seq_one_letter_code
_entity_poly.pdbx_strand_id
1 'polypeptide(L)' 'LLFWSDCGRVPKIEISSLSGRNRKCLVSSNLVNPLSLAADYGTRRIYWVDAGRYTLESTTYEGKERQILIRNG' A
#
# COMPACT_ATOMS: atom_id res chain seq x y z
N LEU A 1 9.99 9.20 4.39
CA LEU A 1 8.92 8.97 3.39
C LEU A 1 7.61 8.92 4.16
N LEU A 2 6.54 9.42 3.57
CA LEU A 2 5.19 9.28 4.10
C LEU A 2 4.45 8.27 3.23
N PHE A 3 3.78 7.30 3.87
CA PHE A 3 2.91 6.34 3.22
C PHE A 3 1.55 6.43 3.88
N TRP A 4 0.48 6.36 3.10
CA TRP A 4 -0.88 6.29 3.64
C TRP A 4 -1.78 5.47 2.75
N SER A 5 -2.77 4.85 3.36
CA SER A 5 -3.91 4.28 2.66
C SER A 5 -5.07 5.28 2.64
N ASP A 6 -5.70 5.41 1.48
CA ASP A 6 -6.93 6.15 1.28
C ASP A 6 -8.03 5.13 0.94
N CYS A 7 -8.97 4.96 1.87
CA CYS A 7 -10.12 4.05 1.75
C CYS A 7 -11.37 4.77 1.24
N GLY A 8 -11.22 5.91 0.57
CA GLY A 8 -12.33 6.66 -0.03
C GLY A 8 -12.95 5.97 -1.24
N ARG A 9 -13.71 6.74 -2.03
CA ARG A 9 -14.46 6.24 -3.20
C ARG A 9 -13.61 5.46 -4.22
N VAL A 10 -12.33 5.82 -4.35
CA VAL A 10 -11.34 5.10 -5.17
C VAL A 10 -10.19 4.72 -4.26
N PRO A 11 -10.21 3.49 -3.70
CA PRO A 11 -9.19 3.05 -2.76
C PRO A 11 -7.80 3.08 -3.39
N LYS A 12 -6.82 3.59 -2.64
CA LYS A 12 -5.43 3.70 -3.09
C LYS A 12 -4.46 3.69 -1.92
N ILE A 13 -3.21 3.37 -2.24
CA ILE A 13 -2.07 3.55 -1.34
C ILE A 13 -1.12 4.53 -2.01
N GLU A 14 -0.69 5.53 -1.27
CA GLU A 14 0.12 6.62 -1.78
C GLU A 14 1.40 6.82 -0.98
N ILE A 15 2.37 7.47 -1.63
CA ILE A 15 3.68 7.80 -1.07
C ILE A 15 4.00 9.27 -1.37
N SER A 16 4.69 9.93 -0.44
CA SER A 16 5.31 11.24 -0.66
C SER A 16 6.56 11.43 0.20
N SER A 17 7.29 12.53 -0.02
CA SER A 17 8.25 13.02 0.98
C SER A 17 7.52 13.55 2.22
N LEU A 18 8.21 13.66 3.36
CA LEU A 18 7.59 14.20 4.59
C LEU A 18 7.14 15.66 4.45
N SER A 19 7.69 16.40 3.49
CA SER A 19 7.22 17.75 3.13
C SER A 19 6.05 17.74 2.13
N GLY A 20 5.47 16.58 1.83
CA GLY A 20 4.35 16.41 0.90
C GLY A 20 4.73 16.45 -0.59
N ARG A 21 5.98 16.76 -0.93
CA ARG A 21 6.46 16.76 -2.32
C ARG A 21 6.56 15.35 -2.90
N ASN A 22 6.55 15.26 -4.23
CA ASN A 22 6.68 14.02 -4.99
C ASN A 22 5.63 12.97 -4.61
N ARG A 23 4.39 13.41 -4.39
CA ARG A 23 3.26 12.51 -4.17
C ARG A 23 3.06 11.62 -5.39
N LYS A 24 2.95 10.31 -5.15
CA LYS A 24 2.69 9.30 -6.18
C LYS A 24 1.65 8.30 -5.67
N CYS A 25 0.75 7.90 -6.56
CA CYS A 25 -0.11 6.75 -6.34
C CYS A 25 0.72 5.47 -6.50
N LEU A 26 0.90 4.73 -5.41
CA LEU A 26 1.72 3.53 -5.37
C LEU A 26 0.92 2.28 -5.78
N VAL A 27 -0.33 2.20 -5.33
CA VAL A 27 -1.27 1.14 -5.68
C VAL A 27 -2.65 1.75 -5.89
N SER A 28 -3.28 1.50 -7.04
CA SER A 28 -4.61 2.04 -7.41
C SER A 28 -5.60 0.99 -7.91
N SER A 29 -5.17 -0.27 -8.02
CA SER A 29 -5.98 -1.36 -8.54
C SER A 29 -6.05 -2.49 -7.52
N ASN A 30 -7.08 -3.33 -7.62
CA ASN A 30 -7.20 -4.50 -6.75
C ASN A 30 -7.12 -4.12 -5.27
N LEU A 31 -7.83 -3.07 -4.89
CA LEU A 31 -8.00 -2.58 -3.52
C LEU A 31 -9.49 -2.42 -3.24
N VAL A 32 -9.92 -2.80 -2.04
CA VAL A 32 -11.31 -2.66 -1.57
C VAL A 32 -11.33 -1.86 -0.28
N ASN A 33 -10.59 -2.27 0.74
CA ASN A 33 -10.53 -1.58 2.02
C ASN A 33 -9.14 -1.70 2.68
N PRO A 34 -8.12 -0.95 2.21
CA PRO A 34 -6.75 -1.00 2.75
C PRO A 34 -6.62 -0.27 4.10
N LEU A 35 -6.81 -0.96 5.22
CA LEU A 35 -6.92 -0.33 6.55
C LEU A 35 -5.59 -0.04 7.25
N SER A 36 -4.64 -0.96 7.17
CA SER A 36 -3.39 -0.89 7.94
C SER A 36 -2.19 -1.06 7.03
N LEU A 37 -1.12 -0.31 7.31
CA LEU A 37 0.13 -0.35 6.56
C LEU A 37 1.35 -0.35 7.48
N ALA A 38 2.40 -1.04 7.05
CA ALA A 38 3.73 -1.02 7.65
C ALA A 38 4.79 -0.82 6.57
N ALA A 39 5.90 -0.16 6.91
CA ALA A 39 7.01 0.09 6.01
C ALA A 39 8.29 -0.57 6.53
N ASP A 40 8.95 -1.35 5.69
CA ASP A 40 10.26 -1.93 5.92
C ASP A 40 11.31 -1.14 5.15
N TYR A 41 12.14 -0.39 5.88
CA TYR A 41 13.21 0.43 5.31
C TYR A 41 14.40 -0.38 4.81
N GLY A 42 14.65 -1.57 5.36
CA GLY A 42 15.77 -2.43 4.96
C GLY A 42 15.53 -3.04 3.58
N THR A 43 14.33 -3.60 3.37
CA THR A 43 13.96 -4.19 2.07
C THR A 43 13.30 -3.21 1.10
N ARG A 44 13.02 -1.97 1.56
CA ARG A 44 12.30 -0.93 0.80
C ARG A 44 10.93 -1.40 0.30
N ARG A 45 10.17 -2.05 1.19
CA ARG A 45 8.84 -2.57 0.91
C ARG A 45 7.82 -2.00 1.87
N ILE A 46 6.60 -1.81 1.37
CA ILE A 46 5.44 -1.64 2.23
C ILE A 46 4.62 -2.91 2.25
N TYR A 47 3.86 -3.05 3.32
CA TYR A 47 2.93 -4.14 3.58
C TYR A 47 1.61 -3.53 3.99
N TRP A 48 0.50 -4.10 3.52
CA TRP A 48 -0.82 -3.65 3.93
C TRP A 48 -1.82 -4.79 4.02
N VAL A 49 -2.80 -4.61 4.89
CA VAL A 49 -3.97 -5.48 4.98
C VAL A 49 -5.12 -4.83 4.23
N ASP A 50 -5.71 -5.56 3.29
CA ASP A 50 -6.98 -5.17 2.67
C ASP A 50 -8.12 -6.00 3.26
N ALA A 51 -8.93 -5.35 4.09
CA ALA A 51 -10.02 -5.99 4.82
C ALA A 51 -11.18 -6.43 3.92
N GLY A 52 -11.36 -5.78 2.75
CA GLY A 52 -12.39 -6.18 1.79
C GLY A 52 -11.97 -7.36 0.91
N ARG A 53 -10.66 -7.63 0.83
CA ARG A 53 -10.09 -8.75 0.06
C ARG A 53 -9.58 -9.90 0.93
N TYR A 54 -9.53 -9.70 2.24
CA TYR A 54 -8.92 -10.64 3.20
C TYR A 54 -7.49 -11.03 2.81
N THR A 55 -6.70 -10.04 2.36
CA THR A 55 -5.31 -10.24 1.93
C THR A 55 -4.32 -9.44 2.77
N LEU A 56 -3.14 -10.03 2.98
CA LEU A 56 -1.91 -9.31 3.31
C LEU A 56 -1.09 -9.21 2.03
N GLU A 57 -0.76 -7.99 1.62
CA GLU A 57 -0.05 -7.71 0.37
C GLU A 57 1.20 -6.86 0.62
N SER A 58 2.13 -6.91 -0.32
CA SER A 58 3.38 -6.14 -0.27
C SER A 58 3.79 -5.63 -1.64
N THR A 59 4.46 -4.47 -1.70
CA THR A 59 5.07 -3.91 -2.91
C THR A 59 6.32 -3.11 -2.54
N THR A 60 7.23 -2.92 -3.48
CA THR A 60 8.39 -2.01 -3.32
C THR A 60 7.95 -0.55 -3.24
N TYR A 61 8.81 0.34 -2.74
CA TYR A 61 8.53 1.79 -2.68
C TYR A 61 8.31 2.42 -4.07
N GLU A 62 8.71 1.74 -5.13
CA GLU A 62 8.51 2.14 -6.52
C GLU A 62 7.18 1.63 -7.09
N GLY A 63 6.48 0.76 -6.37
CA GLY A 63 5.20 0.15 -6.77
C GLY A 63 5.38 -1.12 -7.62
N LYS A 64 6.58 -1.67 -7.65
CA LYS A 64 6.96 -2.88 -8.39
C LYS A 64 6.91 -4.11 -7.49
N GLU A 65 6.86 -5.28 -8.12
CA GLU A 65 6.92 -6.58 -7.43
C GLU A 65 5.82 -6.72 -6.38
N ARG A 66 4.61 -6.28 -6.74
CA ARG A 66 3.44 -6.47 -5.88
C ARG A 66 3.17 -7.97 -5.72
N GLN A 67 2.98 -8.41 -4.48
CA GLN A 67 2.67 -9.79 -4.14
C GLN A 67 1.59 -9.87 -3.07
N ILE A 68 0.78 -10.92 -3.15
CA ILE A 68 -0.14 -11.32 -2.08
C ILE A 68 0.63 -12.35 -1.24
N LEU A 69 0.89 -12.01 0.03
CA LEU A 69 1.63 -12.86 0.96
C LEU A 69 0.73 -13.86 1.66
N ILE A 70 -0.48 -13.41 2.01
CA ILE A 70 -1.51 -14.23 2.65
C ILE A 70 -2.84 -13.88 2.00
N ARG A 71 -3.67 -14.90 1.76
CA ARG A 71 -5.07 -14.75 1.40
C ARG A 71 -5.88 -15.75 2.21
N ASN A 72 -6.84 -15.25 2.97
CA ASN A 72 -7.80 -16.08 3.68
C ASN A 72 -9.16 -15.93 3.01
N GLY A 73 -9.65 -17.01 2.42
CA GLY A 73 -10.90 -17.08 1.67
C GLY A 73 -11.02 -18.42 0.98
#